data_AF-A0A2T7P3P0-F1
#
_entry.id   AF-A0A2T7P3P0-F1
#
_cell.length_a   1.000
_cell.length_b   1.000
_cell.length_c   1.000
_cell.angle_alpha   90.00
_cell.angle_beta   90.00
_cell.angle_gamma   90.00
#
_symmetry.space_group_name_H-M   'P 1'
#
loop_
_entity.id
_entity.type
_entity.pdbx_description
1 polymer ?
#
loop_
_entity_poly.entity_id
_entity_poly.type
_entity_poly.pdbx_seq_one_letter_code
_entity_poly.pdbx_strand_id
1 'polypeptide(L)'
;MFYIPQPDELKSPQVTHPLHPPSPAPSFTHGKKLLSDQRKPLRRWACVVGASGALFPTGAWDGPPQIFRSLRFPLLALTPLSISLLRPVTLLRIFFPPSPLSTQAESELKLYISSLQSLACPDFLIHTPQVEMASGLGNLMGKVALISGASSGIGAATAILFSKLGASLALAGRNEENLQKVGSQCQKTTPLLLAGDLSCEEDTKRILNETIKQYGKLNILVNCAGILESGSIENTSLEQFDRVFNVNVRSIYHLTMLAVPHLIATKGNIVNVSSVNGMRSFPGVLAYNMSKSAVDQFTRCVALELAPKQVRVNGVNPGVTITDLHRRGGMDEEKYQKFLEHCRNTHALGRPGEAEEVARAIAFLASEDASFITGASVPVDGGRHAMCPR
;
A
#
# COMPACT_ATOMS: atom_id res chain seq x y z
N MET A 1 47.95 20.10 2.32
CA MET A 1 49.13 19.90 3.17
C MET A 1 48.64 19.55 4.57
N PHE A 2 48.46 18.25 4.84
CA PHE A 2 48.26 17.69 6.18
C PHE A 2 48.82 16.26 6.19
N TYR A 3 49.46 15.93 7.31
CA TYR A 3 50.50 14.93 7.54
C TYR A 3 49.96 13.51 7.68
N ILE A 4 50.58 12.53 7.01
CA ILE A 4 50.28 11.10 7.11
C ILE A 4 51.49 10.41 7.78
N PRO A 5 51.35 9.76 8.94
CA PRO A 5 52.44 8.98 9.51
C PRO A 5 52.54 7.62 8.83
N GLN A 6 53.75 7.21 8.45
CA GLN A 6 54.05 5.86 7.96
C GLN A 6 54.19 4.86 9.13
N PRO A 7 53.82 3.59 8.94
CA PRO A 7 54.05 2.56 9.95
C PRO A 7 55.41 1.88 9.75
N ASP A 8 56.33 2.11 10.69
CA ASP A 8 57.53 1.29 10.86
C ASP A 8 57.27 0.10 11.80
N GLU A 9 57.70 -1.07 11.31
CA GLU A 9 58.19 -2.25 12.03
C GLU A 9 57.37 -2.84 13.19
N LEU A 10 56.45 -3.74 12.85
CA LEU A 10 56.07 -4.87 13.71
C LEU A 10 56.39 -6.18 12.99
N LYS A 11 57.51 -6.80 13.39
CA LYS A 11 57.95 -8.14 12.98
C LYS A 11 56.89 -9.16 13.43
N SER A 12 56.18 -9.75 12.47
CA SER A 12 55.33 -10.92 12.69
C SER A 12 56.21 -12.18 12.92
N PRO A 13 55.93 -13.02 13.94
CA PRO A 13 56.59 -14.30 14.07
C PRO A 13 56.15 -15.25 12.94
N GLN A 14 57.13 -15.84 12.24
CA GLN A 14 56.88 -16.88 11.26
C GLN A 14 56.31 -18.13 11.95
N VAL A 15 55.06 -18.45 11.65
CA VAL A 15 54.46 -19.76 11.96
C VAL A 15 54.56 -20.61 10.70
N THR A 16 55.49 -21.56 10.71
CA THR A 16 55.62 -22.59 9.67
C THR A 16 54.61 -23.71 9.93
N HIS A 17 53.58 -23.80 9.08
CA HIS A 17 52.76 -25.02 8.97
C HIS A 17 53.12 -25.78 7.70
N PRO A 18 53.31 -27.11 7.75
CA PRO A 18 53.63 -27.92 6.58
C PRO A 18 52.41 -28.04 5.65
N LEU A 19 52.64 -27.80 4.36
CA LEU A 19 51.67 -27.97 3.29
C LEU A 19 51.38 -29.47 3.07
N HIS A 20 50.12 -29.87 3.26
CA HIS A 20 49.62 -31.16 2.77
C HIS A 20 49.30 -31.08 1.27
N PRO A 21 49.58 -32.12 0.47
CA PRO A 21 49.25 -32.14 -0.95
C PRO A 21 47.73 -32.29 -1.19
N PRO A 22 47.20 -31.79 -2.32
CA PRO A 22 45.77 -31.83 -2.60
C PRO A 22 45.29 -33.26 -2.90
N SER A 23 44.20 -33.68 -2.25
CA SER A 23 43.49 -34.92 -2.59
C SER A 23 42.75 -34.81 -3.94
N PRO A 24 42.66 -35.89 -4.74
CA PRO A 24 42.03 -35.86 -6.05
C PRO A 24 40.50 -35.79 -5.97
N ALA A 25 39.89 -35.03 -6.88
CA ALA A 25 38.44 -34.92 -7.05
C ALA A 25 37.80 -36.24 -7.54
N PRO A 26 36.57 -36.57 -7.12
CA PRO A 26 35.87 -37.75 -7.61
C PRO A 26 35.30 -37.51 -9.01
N SER A 27 35.60 -38.46 -9.91
CA SER A 27 35.09 -38.58 -11.27
C SER A 27 33.63 -39.05 -11.29
N PHE A 28 32.75 -38.29 -11.95
CA PHE A 28 31.41 -38.75 -12.30
C PHE A 28 31.42 -39.37 -13.70
N THR A 29 31.29 -40.70 -13.75
CA THR A 29 31.15 -41.48 -14.98
C THR A 29 29.72 -41.42 -15.52
N HIS A 30 29.63 -41.24 -16.84
CA HIS A 30 28.41 -41.24 -17.64
C HIS A 30 27.70 -42.60 -17.64
N GLY A 31 26.42 -42.62 -17.26
CA GLY A 31 25.49 -43.71 -17.55
C GLY A 31 24.55 -43.33 -18.69
N LYS A 32 24.83 -43.82 -19.90
CA LYS A 32 23.90 -43.81 -21.04
C LYS A 32 22.77 -44.80 -20.79
N LYS A 33 21.51 -44.39 -20.97
CA LYS A 33 20.42 -45.29 -21.37
C LYS A 33 19.51 -44.57 -22.38
N LEU A 34 19.58 -45.07 -23.62
CA LEU A 34 18.64 -44.79 -24.72
C LEU A 34 17.35 -45.59 -24.53
N LEU A 35 16.21 -45.01 -24.95
CA LEU A 35 15.11 -45.59 -25.74
C LEU A 35 14.04 -44.49 -25.93
N SER A 36 13.95 -43.89 -27.13
CA SER A 36 12.99 -44.17 -28.24
C SER A 36 11.87 -43.11 -28.28
N ASP A 37 12.06 -42.06 -29.08
CA ASP A 37 11.36 -41.81 -30.37
C ASP A 37 9.82 -41.90 -30.27
N GLN A 38 9.14 -40.74 -30.24
CA GLN A 38 7.94 -40.48 -31.01
C GLN A 38 7.87 -38.99 -31.42
N ARG A 39 7.70 -38.79 -32.72
CA ARG A 39 7.70 -37.52 -33.45
C ARG A 39 6.29 -36.93 -33.54
N LYS A 40 6.16 -35.60 -33.45
CA LYS A 40 5.70 -34.69 -34.54
C LYS A 40 5.26 -33.30 -34.01
N PRO A 41 5.30 -32.25 -34.85
CA PRO A 41 5.49 -30.86 -34.42
C PRO A 41 4.20 -30.10 -34.10
N LEU A 42 4.32 -29.16 -33.16
CA LEU A 42 3.29 -28.20 -32.76
C LEU A 42 2.94 -27.25 -33.91
N ARG A 43 1.64 -27.20 -34.21
CA ARG A 43 1.00 -26.29 -35.16
C ARG A 43 1.16 -24.84 -34.71
N ARG A 44 1.74 -24.00 -35.58
CA ARG A 44 1.52 -22.55 -35.57
C ARG A 44 0.04 -22.30 -35.88
N TRP A 45 -0.72 -21.83 -34.90
CA TRP A 45 -1.99 -21.15 -35.15
C TRP A 45 -1.73 -19.66 -35.03
N ALA A 46 -1.62 -19.01 -36.20
CA ALA A 46 -1.83 -17.58 -36.32
C ALA A 46 -3.31 -17.32 -36.00
N CYS A 47 -3.56 -16.57 -34.93
CA CYS A 47 -4.90 -16.04 -34.68
C CYS A 47 -5.07 -14.81 -35.57
N VAL A 48 -5.77 -14.99 -36.68
CA VAL A 48 -6.38 -13.92 -37.47
C VAL A 48 -7.59 -13.45 -36.69
N VAL A 49 -7.52 -12.27 -36.08
CA VAL A 49 -8.73 -11.56 -35.62
C VAL A 49 -9.02 -10.50 -36.67
N GLY A 50 -10.15 -10.69 -37.36
CA GLY A 50 -10.59 -9.90 -38.48
C GLY A 50 -10.86 -8.44 -38.11
N ALA A 51 -10.23 -7.55 -38.87
CA ALA A 51 -10.66 -6.18 -39.03
C ALA A 51 -11.85 -6.15 -40.01
N SER A 52 -13.08 -6.02 -39.48
CA SER A 52 -14.21 -5.58 -40.30
C SER A 52 -14.19 -4.05 -40.37
N GLY A 53 -13.41 -3.55 -41.32
CA GLY A 53 -13.50 -2.17 -41.79
C GLY A 53 -14.66 -2.03 -42.76
N ALA A 54 -15.70 -1.31 -42.37
CA ALA A 54 -16.69 -0.78 -43.31
C ALA A 54 -16.18 0.57 -43.84
N LEU A 55 -15.78 0.56 -45.11
CA LEU A 55 -15.47 1.73 -45.92
C LEU A 55 -16.75 2.55 -46.15
N PHE A 56 -16.74 3.83 -45.76
CA PHE A 56 -17.67 4.81 -46.32
C PHE A 56 -16.94 5.62 -47.39
N PRO A 57 -17.50 5.79 -48.60
CA PRO A 57 -16.89 6.64 -49.62
C PRO A 57 -17.07 8.11 -49.24
N THR A 58 -15.95 8.82 -49.23
CA THR A 58 -15.89 10.29 -49.23
C THR A 58 -16.38 10.80 -50.59
N GLY A 59 -17.59 11.35 -50.64
CA GLY A 59 -18.08 12.17 -51.75
C GLY A 59 -18.39 13.56 -51.22
N ALA A 60 -17.69 14.57 -51.75
CA ALA A 60 -17.91 15.98 -51.46
C ALA A 60 -19.33 16.40 -51.87
N TRP A 61 -20.00 17.18 -51.03
CA TRP A 61 -21.22 17.91 -51.38
C TRP A 61 -21.13 19.32 -50.81
N ASP A 62 -20.92 20.28 -51.73
CA ASP A 62 -21.04 21.72 -51.52
C ASP A 62 -22.49 22.16 -51.79
N GLY A 63 -23.15 22.78 -50.80
CA GLY A 63 -24.46 23.41 -50.98
C GLY A 63 -24.99 24.08 -49.70
N PRO A 64 -25.56 25.30 -49.76
CA PRO A 64 -25.89 26.11 -48.58
C PRO A 64 -27.23 25.69 -47.92
N PRO A 65 -27.49 26.13 -46.68
CA PRO A 65 -28.54 25.59 -45.83
C PRO A 65 -29.90 26.17 -46.21
N GLN A 66 -30.97 25.37 -46.14
CA GLN A 66 -32.30 25.75 -45.63
C GLN A 66 -33.33 24.62 -45.85
N ILE A 67 -34.33 24.62 -44.96
CA ILE A 67 -35.68 24.01 -45.02
C ILE A 67 -35.89 22.81 -44.08
N PHE A 68 -36.31 23.17 -42.86
CA PHE A 68 -37.25 22.39 -42.04
C PHE A 68 -38.59 22.22 -42.78
N ARG A 69 -39.06 20.98 -42.96
CA ARG A 69 -40.41 20.54 -42.56
C ARG A 69 -40.70 19.10 -42.98
N SER A 70 -41.47 18.46 -42.10
CA SER A 70 -42.25 17.24 -42.27
C SER A 70 -41.53 15.94 -42.59
N LEU A 71 -41.36 15.10 -41.57
CA LEU A 71 -41.75 13.69 -41.63
C LEU A 71 -42.08 13.20 -40.21
N ARG A 72 -43.38 13.05 -39.96
CA ARG A 72 -43.96 12.26 -38.85
C ARG A 72 -43.83 10.79 -39.22
N PHE A 73 -43.30 9.96 -38.34
CA PHE A 73 -43.57 8.50 -38.25
C PHE A 73 -43.31 8.04 -36.80
N PRO A 74 -43.93 6.94 -36.33
CA PRO A 74 -44.74 6.93 -35.12
C PRO A 74 -44.04 6.26 -33.94
N LEU A 75 -44.43 6.67 -32.73
CA LEU A 75 -44.20 5.90 -31.50
C LEU A 75 -44.83 4.50 -31.65
N LEU A 76 -44.00 3.46 -31.55
CA LEU A 76 -44.44 2.09 -31.29
C LEU A 76 -43.80 1.60 -29.99
N ALA A 77 -44.65 1.54 -28.97
CA ALA A 77 -44.66 0.64 -27.82
C ALA A 77 -43.30 0.09 -27.31
N LEU A 78 -42.77 0.73 -26.27
CA LEU A 78 -41.95 0.05 -25.27
C LEU A 78 -42.79 -0.09 -24.00
N THR A 79 -43.02 -1.33 -23.57
CA THR A 79 -43.71 -1.69 -22.32
C THR A 79 -42.84 -1.33 -21.10
N PRO A 80 -43.40 -1.25 -19.87
CA PRO A 80 -42.68 -0.71 -18.70
C PRO A 80 -41.52 -1.56 -18.17
N LEU A 81 -41.16 -2.65 -18.84
CA LEU A 81 -40.21 -3.65 -18.31
C LEU A 81 -38.77 -3.53 -18.83
N SER A 82 -38.46 -2.54 -19.67
CA SER A 82 -37.12 -2.38 -20.26
C SER A 82 -36.32 -1.18 -19.74
N ILE A 83 -36.84 -0.42 -18.77
CA ILE A 83 -36.15 0.76 -18.21
C ILE A 83 -35.18 0.39 -17.07
N SER A 84 -35.24 -0.83 -16.52
CA SER A 84 -34.42 -1.20 -15.36
C SER A 84 -33.00 -1.69 -15.65
N LEU A 85 -32.53 -1.70 -16.91
CA LEU A 85 -31.21 -2.25 -17.27
C LEU A 85 -30.29 -1.34 -18.08
N LEU A 86 -30.65 -0.08 -18.31
CA LEU A 86 -29.78 0.87 -19.01
C LEU A 86 -29.41 2.02 -18.07
N ARG A 87 -28.13 2.03 -17.65
CA ARG A 87 -27.54 3.14 -16.88
C ARG A 87 -27.76 4.46 -17.65
N PRO A 88 -28.13 5.58 -16.99
CA PRO A 88 -28.44 6.86 -17.66
C PRO A 88 -27.30 7.42 -18.52
N VAL A 89 -26.06 7.00 -18.26
CA VAL A 89 -24.85 7.49 -18.94
C VAL A 89 -24.68 6.92 -20.34
N THR A 90 -25.28 5.75 -20.64
CA THR A 90 -25.05 5.07 -21.93
C THR A 90 -25.87 5.69 -23.07
N LEU A 91 -27.03 6.29 -22.78
CA LEU A 91 -27.85 6.99 -23.78
C LEU A 91 -27.25 8.34 -24.20
N LEU A 92 -26.45 8.99 -23.35
CA LEU A 92 -25.86 10.30 -23.66
C LEU A 92 -24.73 10.26 -24.69
N ARG A 93 -24.06 9.11 -24.87
CA ARG A 93 -22.92 8.98 -25.81
C ARG A 93 -23.33 8.58 -27.23
N ILE A 94 -24.54 8.10 -27.44
CA ILE A 94 -25.01 7.69 -28.77
C ILE A 94 -25.44 8.90 -29.61
N PHE A 95 -25.85 10.01 -28.98
CA PHE A 95 -26.36 11.18 -29.69
C PHE A 95 -25.41 12.39 -29.74
N PHE A 96 -24.34 12.43 -28.94
CA PHE A 96 -23.39 13.56 -28.94
C PHE A 96 -21.92 13.10 -28.86
N PRO A 97 -21.10 13.31 -29.91
CA PRO A 97 -19.66 13.06 -29.85
C PRO A 97 -18.95 14.13 -28.98
N PRO A 98 -17.72 13.86 -28.49
CA PRO A 98 -17.10 14.65 -27.43
C PRO A 98 -16.59 15.98 -28.01
N SER A 99 -17.37 17.03 -27.80
CA SER A 99 -16.94 18.42 -27.93
C SER A 99 -17.53 19.20 -26.74
N PRO A 100 -16.85 20.24 -26.24
CA PRO A 100 -17.35 20.99 -25.10
C PRO A 100 -18.71 21.58 -25.44
N LEU A 101 -19.75 21.15 -24.71
CA LEU A 101 -21.12 21.63 -24.88
C LEU A 101 -21.13 23.15 -24.66
N SER A 102 -21.64 23.89 -25.63
CA SER A 102 -21.92 25.31 -25.43
C SER A 102 -22.90 25.48 -24.25
N THR A 103 -22.78 26.60 -23.52
CA THR A 103 -23.63 26.97 -22.36
C THR A 103 -25.13 26.86 -22.63
N GLN A 104 -25.56 26.92 -23.89
CA GLN A 104 -26.95 26.78 -24.30
C GLN A 104 -27.45 25.32 -24.23
N ALA A 105 -26.59 24.34 -24.54
CA ALA A 105 -26.95 22.92 -24.47
C ALA A 105 -27.06 22.42 -23.02
N GLU A 106 -26.28 22.99 -22.09
CA GLU A 106 -26.46 22.71 -20.65
C GLU A 106 -27.78 23.26 -20.10
N SER A 107 -28.23 24.43 -20.60
CA SER A 107 -29.52 25.00 -20.17
C SER A 107 -30.72 24.18 -20.66
N GLU A 108 -30.66 23.65 -21.88
CA GLU A 108 -31.72 22.78 -22.42
C GLU A 108 -31.75 21.41 -21.72
N LEU A 109 -30.59 20.86 -21.36
CA LEU A 109 -30.51 19.61 -20.60
C LEU A 109 -31.12 19.76 -19.19
N LYS A 110 -30.88 20.90 -18.54
CA LYS A 110 -31.49 21.23 -17.22
C LYS A 110 -33.00 21.39 -17.30
N LEU A 111 -33.50 22.03 -18.36
CA LEU A 111 -34.95 22.16 -18.62
C LEU A 111 -35.60 20.80 -18.88
N TYR A 112 -34.94 19.92 -19.64
CA TYR A 112 -35.45 18.56 -19.91
C TYR A 112 -35.52 17.70 -18.64
N ILE A 113 -34.48 17.75 -17.79
CA ILE A 113 -34.46 17.05 -16.49
C ILE A 113 -35.54 17.60 -15.54
N SER A 114 -35.73 18.92 -15.50
CA SER A 114 -36.79 19.55 -14.71
C SER A 114 -38.19 19.15 -15.18
N SER A 115 -38.39 18.99 -16.50
CA SER A 115 -39.68 18.56 -17.05
C SER A 115 -40.00 17.09 -16.77
N LEU A 116 -38.98 16.23 -16.66
CA LEU A 116 -39.14 14.83 -16.25
C LEU A 116 -39.48 14.69 -14.76
N GLN A 117 -39.02 15.63 -13.92
CA GLN A 117 -39.37 15.67 -12.49
C GLN A 117 -40.82 16.11 -12.25
N SER A 118 -41.44 16.89 -13.15
CA SER A 118 -42.84 17.30 -13.03
C SER A 118 -43.86 16.25 -13.53
N LEU A 119 -43.40 15.16 -14.15
CA LEU A 119 -44.24 14.08 -14.66
C LEU A 119 -44.30 12.86 -13.72
N ALA A 120 -43.63 12.89 -12.57
CA ALA A 120 -43.67 11.83 -11.58
C ALA A 120 -44.89 11.99 -10.65
N CYS A 121 -45.75 10.97 -10.57
CA CYS A 121 -46.89 10.90 -9.65
C CYS A 121 -46.47 11.15 -8.18
N PRO A 122 -47.32 11.76 -7.33
CA PRO A 122 -46.94 12.15 -5.96
C PRO A 122 -46.66 11.01 -4.98
N ASP A 123 -46.99 9.74 -5.30
CA ASP A 123 -47.02 8.65 -4.30
C ASP A 123 -45.94 7.58 -4.47
N PHE A 124 -44.85 7.86 -5.19
CA PHE A 124 -43.70 6.95 -5.24
C PHE A 124 -42.48 7.61 -4.62
N LEU A 125 -42.43 7.58 -3.27
CA LEU A 125 -41.20 7.82 -2.50
C LEU A 125 -40.21 6.70 -2.81
N ILE A 126 -39.53 6.82 -3.94
CA ILE A 126 -38.23 6.18 -4.12
C ILE A 126 -37.34 6.86 -3.10
N HIS A 127 -37.12 6.19 -1.98
CA HIS A 127 -35.99 6.45 -1.13
C HIS A 127 -34.76 6.18 -2.01
N THR A 128 -34.31 7.19 -2.75
CA THR A 128 -32.99 7.15 -3.38
C THR A 128 -32.04 7.13 -2.19
N PRO A 129 -31.36 6.01 -1.88
CA PRO A 129 -30.24 6.12 -0.97
C PRO A 129 -29.33 7.15 -1.66
N GLN A 130 -28.99 8.22 -0.94
CA GLN A 130 -27.88 9.04 -1.33
C GLN A 130 -26.68 8.09 -1.34
N VAL A 131 -26.38 7.54 -2.52
CA VAL A 131 -25.07 7.01 -2.80
C VAL A 131 -24.19 8.24 -2.75
N GLU A 132 -23.69 8.56 -1.56
CA GLU A 132 -22.49 9.37 -1.43
C GLU A 132 -21.45 8.66 -2.28
N MET A 133 -21.31 9.13 -3.52
CA MET A 133 -20.18 8.83 -4.37
C MET A 133 -18.97 9.48 -3.70
N ALA A 134 -18.50 8.88 -2.59
CA ALA A 134 -17.18 9.12 -2.03
C ALA A 134 -16.17 8.56 -3.03
N SER A 135 -16.09 9.23 -4.18
CA SER A 135 -15.14 9.05 -5.27
C SER A 135 -13.80 9.71 -4.91
N GLY A 136 -13.41 9.57 -3.64
CA GLY A 136 -12.09 9.93 -3.15
C GLY A 136 -11.22 8.68 -3.09
N LEU A 137 -9.97 8.81 -3.53
CA LEU A 137 -8.94 7.79 -3.39
C LEU A 137 -8.96 7.23 -1.95
N GLY A 138 -8.97 5.91 -1.79
CA GLY A 138 -8.83 5.29 -0.48
C GLY A 138 -10.09 5.15 0.39
N ASN A 139 -11.31 5.07 -0.16
CA ASN A 139 -12.51 4.77 0.64
C ASN A 139 -12.37 3.43 1.41
N LEU A 140 -12.56 3.45 2.74
CA LEU A 140 -12.45 2.28 3.63
C LEU A 140 -13.78 1.96 4.36
N MET A 141 -14.90 2.48 3.88
CA MET A 141 -16.21 2.25 4.49
C MET A 141 -16.52 0.76 4.61
N GLY A 142 -16.98 0.35 5.80
CA GLY A 142 -17.35 -1.03 6.10
C GLY A 142 -16.17 -1.99 6.26
N LYS A 143 -14.92 -1.51 6.16
CA LYS A 143 -13.70 -2.27 6.46
C LYS A 143 -13.32 -2.11 7.93
N VAL A 144 -12.79 -3.18 8.52
CA VAL A 144 -12.23 -3.18 9.88
C VAL A 144 -10.70 -3.19 9.79
N ALA A 145 -10.04 -2.24 10.43
CA ALA A 145 -8.59 -2.12 10.45
C ALA A 145 -8.02 -2.25 11.86
N LEU A 146 -6.99 -3.09 12.02
CA LEU A 146 -6.14 -3.15 13.20
C LEU A 146 -4.83 -2.42 12.90
N ILE A 147 -4.51 -1.39 13.67
CA ILE A 147 -3.31 -0.57 13.50
C ILE A 147 -2.44 -0.73 14.76
N SER A 148 -1.26 -1.34 14.61
CA SER A 148 -0.26 -1.37 15.69
C SER A 148 0.58 -0.11 15.72
N GLY A 149 1.10 0.26 16.88
CA GLY A 149 1.86 1.51 17.03
C GLY A 149 1.00 2.76 16.84
N ALA A 150 -0.31 2.65 17.07
CA ALA A 150 -1.28 3.70 16.80
C ALA A 150 -1.22 4.89 17.78
N SER A 151 -0.44 4.79 18.86
CA SER A 151 -0.35 5.82 19.89
C SER A 151 0.55 7.01 19.50
N SER A 152 1.25 6.99 18.36
CA SER A 152 2.13 8.11 17.96
C SER A 152 2.50 8.06 16.47
N GLY A 153 3.00 9.19 15.95
CA GLY A 153 3.65 9.27 14.63
C GLY A 153 2.79 8.73 13.48
N ILE A 154 3.41 7.91 12.61
CA ILE A 154 2.76 7.35 11.41
C ILE A 154 1.52 6.53 11.76
N GLY A 155 1.55 5.73 12.84
CA GLY A 155 0.41 4.92 13.26
C GLY A 155 -0.77 5.78 13.69
N ALA A 156 -0.52 6.85 14.44
CA ALA A 156 -1.55 7.82 14.83
C ALA A 156 -2.14 8.55 13.62
N ALA A 157 -1.28 9.06 12.72
CA ALA A 157 -1.73 9.71 11.49
C ALA A 157 -2.57 8.76 10.60
N THR A 158 -2.19 7.48 10.54
CA THR A 158 -2.94 6.43 9.84
C THR A 158 -4.31 6.19 10.48
N ALA A 159 -4.37 6.10 11.81
CA ALA A 159 -5.64 5.93 12.53
C ALA A 159 -6.61 7.08 12.25
N ILE A 160 -6.13 8.32 12.37
CA ILE A 160 -6.94 9.53 12.11
C ILE A 160 -7.41 9.53 10.65
N LEU A 161 -6.53 9.24 9.70
CA LEU A 161 -6.90 9.20 8.28
C LEU A 161 -7.92 8.09 7.99
N PHE A 162 -7.70 6.86 8.49
CA PHE A 162 -8.61 5.75 8.25
C PHE A 162 -10.00 6.00 8.85
N SER A 163 -10.08 6.70 9.99
CA SER A 163 -11.36 7.11 10.59
C SER A 163 -12.14 8.05 9.66
N LYS A 164 -11.46 9.01 9.02
CA LYS A 164 -12.06 9.93 8.04
C LYS A 164 -12.55 9.18 6.80
N LEU A 165 -11.83 8.14 6.40
CA LEU A 165 -12.15 7.24 5.28
C LEU A 165 -13.23 6.19 5.63
N GLY A 166 -13.75 6.18 6.87
CA GLY A 166 -14.90 5.38 7.28
C GLY A 166 -14.60 3.95 7.73
N ALA A 167 -13.33 3.63 8.04
CA ALA A 167 -12.97 2.34 8.61
C ALA A 167 -13.36 2.24 10.08
N SER A 168 -13.81 1.07 10.52
CA SER A 168 -13.88 0.72 11.95
C SER A 168 -12.48 0.34 12.45
N LEU A 169 -12.04 0.91 13.57
CA LEU A 169 -10.63 0.86 13.98
C LEU A 169 -10.41 0.16 15.32
N ALA A 170 -9.46 -0.77 15.34
CA ALA A 170 -8.78 -1.21 16.55
C ALA A 170 -7.37 -0.61 16.58
N LEU A 171 -7.06 0.14 17.65
CA LEU A 171 -5.80 0.87 17.81
C LEU A 171 -4.99 0.24 18.92
N ALA A 172 -3.83 -0.32 18.57
CA ALA A 172 -2.95 -1.00 19.50
C ALA A 172 -1.66 -0.20 19.75
N GLY A 173 -1.23 -0.13 21.02
CA GLY A 173 -0.01 0.58 21.41
C GLY A 173 0.26 0.50 22.91
N ARG A 174 1.49 0.79 23.33
CA ARG A 174 1.90 0.68 24.75
C ARG A 174 1.42 1.84 25.64
N ASN A 175 1.34 3.05 25.06
CA ASN A 175 0.98 4.24 25.82
C ASN A 175 -0.54 4.48 25.70
N GLU A 176 -1.26 4.14 26.77
CA GLU A 176 -2.71 4.23 26.84
C GLU A 176 -3.22 5.67 26.74
N GLU A 177 -2.57 6.61 27.43
CA GLU A 177 -2.95 8.04 27.39
C GLU A 177 -2.89 8.58 25.95
N ASN A 178 -1.82 8.25 25.22
CA ASN A 178 -1.68 8.66 23.84
C ASN A 178 -2.67 7.93 22.92
N LEU A 179 -3.02 6.66 23.18
CA LEU A 179 -4.09 5.97 22.47
C LEU A 179 -5.44 6.68 22.66
N GLN A 180 -5.75 7.12 23.89
CA GLN A 180 -6.97 7.87 24.18
C GLN A 180 -6.99 9.22 23.43
N LYS A 181 -5.86 9.95 23.41
CA LYS A 181 -5.71 11.19 22.64
C LYS A 181 -5.91 10.98 21.14
N VAL A 182 -5.33 9.94 20.56
CA VAL A 182 -5.53 9.62 19.14
C VAL A 182 -6.97 9.17 18.89
N GLY A 183 -7.54 8.39 19.81
CA GLY A 183 -8.92 7.93 19.74
C GLY A 183 -9.94 9.06 19.72
N SER A 184 -9.72 10.14 20.49
CA SER A 184 -10.60 11.31 20.49
C SER A 184 -10.48 12.17 19.22
N GLN A 185 -9.37 12.04 18.47
CA GLN A 185 -9.17 12.68 17.18
C GLN A 185 -9.80 11.88 16.01
N CYS A 186 -10.17 10.62 16.24
CA CYS A 186 -10.82 9.79 15.24
C CYS A 186 -12.27 10.25 15.02
N GLN A 187 -12.67 10.38 13.77
CA GLN A 187 -14.00 10.84 13.37
C GLN A 187 -14.89 9.65 12.99
N LYS A 188 -16.22 9.86 12.96
CA LYS A 188 -17.27 8.92 12.51
C LYS A 188 -17.48 7.67 13.36
N THR A 189 -16.44 7.08 13.93
CA THR A 189 -16.52 5.90 14.78
C THR A 189 -15.54 5.98 15.93
N THR A 190 -15.99 5.63 17.14
CA THR A 190 -15.10 5.47 18.30
C THR A 190 -14.24 4.22 18.09
N PRO A 191 -12.90 4.35 18.06
CA PRO A 191 -12.02 3.20 17.92
C PRO A 191 -12.01 2.32 19.19
N LEU A 192 -11.80 1.02 18.99
CA LEU A 192 -11.41 0.11 20.07
C LEU A 192 -9.95 0.39 20.44
N LEU A 193 -9.69 0.78 21.69
CA LEU A 193 -8.34 1.08 22.18
C LEU A 193 -7.78 -0.14 22.91
N LEU A 194 -6.60 -0.59 22.50
CA LEU A 194 -5.97 -1.82 22.98
C LEU A 194 -4.56 -1.51 23.48
N ALA A 195 -4.45 -1.14 24.76
CA ALA A 195 -3.15 -0.98 25.39
C ALA A 195 -2.45 -2.34 25.50
N GLY A 196 -1.16 -2.43 25.13
CA GLY A 196 -0.38 -3.66 25.24
C GLY A 196 1.00 -3.58 24.59
N ASP A 197 1.89 -4.49 24.98
CA ASP A 197 3.22 -4.64 24.38
C ASP A 197 3.22 -5.77 23.34
N LEU A 198 3.43 -5.42 22.07
CA LEU A 198 3.47 -6.39 20.97
C LEU A 198 4.71 -7.29 20.96
N SER A 199 5.70 -7.03 21.81
CA SER A 199 6.77 -8.01 22.10
C SER A 199 6.30 -9.11 23.05
N CYS A 200 5.17 -8.92 23.75
CA CYS A 200 4.52 -9.93 24.58
C CYS A 200 3.49 -10.74 23.76
N GLU A 201 3.62 -12.06 23.79
CA GLU A 201 2.76 -12.95 23.02
C GLU A 201 1.31 -12.91 23.49
N GLU A 202 1.08 -12.82 24.80
CA GLU A 202 -0.26 -12.78 25.38
C GLU A 202 -0.99 -11.48 25.04
N ASP A 203 -0.29 -10.35 25.06
CA ASP A 203 -0.85 -9.08 24.60
C ASP A 203 -1.18 -9.12 23.11
N THR A 204 -0.31 -9.70 22.29
CA THR A 204 -0.55 -9.83 20.84
C THR A 204 -1.79 -10.66 20.54
N LYS A 205 -1.95 -11.80 21.24
CA LYS A 205 -3.15 -12.67 21.12
C LYS A 205 -4.40 -11.93 21.58
N ARG A 206 -4.34 -11.28 22.74
CA ARG A 206 -5.46 -10.52 23.31
C ARG A 206 -5.91 -9.40 22.38
N ILE A 207 -4.96 -8.61 21.85
CA ILE A 207 -5.24 -7.52 20.91
C ILE A 207 -6.05 -8.01 19.71
N LEU A 208 -5.62 -9.12 19.08
CA LEU A 208 -6.37 -9.68 17.96
C LEU A 208 -7.73 -10.22 18.41
N ASN A 209 -7.78 -11.00 19.48
CA ASN A 209 -9.03 -11.60 19.97
C ASN A 209 -10.08 -10.56 20.31
N GLU A 210 -9.70 -9.46 20.98
CA GLU A 210 -10.60 -8.34 21.29
C GLU A 210 -11.06 -7.62 20.02
N THR A 211 -10.16 -7.42 19.04
CA THR A 211 -10.51 -6.88 17.71
C THR A 211 -11.60 -7.72 17.03
N ILE A 212 -11.41 -9.04 16.99
CA ILE A 212 -12.35 -9.98 16.37
C ILE A 212 -13.65 -10.06 17.19
N LYS A 213 -13.57 -10.05 18.52
CA LYS A 213 -14.76 -10.03 19.39
C LYS A 213 -15.61 -8.79 19.15
N GLN A 214 -14.98 -7.63 18.96
CA GLN A 214 -15.69 -6.36 18.77
C GLN A 214 -16.32 -6.24 17.38
N TYR A 215 -15.61 -6.66 16.32
CA TYR A 215 -16.00 -6.36 14.95
C TYR A 215 -16.38 -7.58 14.11
N GLY A 216 -16.15 -8.80 14.60
CA GLY A 216 -16.46 -10.07 13.94
C GLY A 216 -15.58 -10.41 12.73
N LYS A 217 -14.72 -9.49 12.27
CA LYS A 217 -13.87 -9.64 11.09
C LYS A 217 -12.65 -8.73 11.16
N LEU A 218 -11.66 -8.99 10.30
CA LEU A 218 -10.51 -8.11 10.08
C LEU A 218 -10.28 -7.99 8.57
N ASN A 219 -10.28 -6.76 8.05
CA ASN A 219 -10.04 -6.47 6.64
C ASN A 219 -8.62 -5.97 6.38
N ILE A 220 -8.07 -5.18 7.29
CA ILE A 220 -6.80 -4.48 7.10
C ILE A 220 -5.94 -4.65 8.35
N LEU A 221 -4.71 -5.11 8.20
CA LEU A 221 -3.70 -5.09 9.25
C LEU A 221 -2.62 -4.09 8.88
N VAL A 222 -2.40 -3.07 9.72
CA VAL A 222 -1.28 -2.13 9.57
C VAL A 222 -0.26 -2.39 10.67
N ASN A 223 0.89 -2.93 10.28
CA ASN A 223 2.01 -3.16 11.18
C ASN A 223 2.90 -1.92 11.25
N CYS A 224 2.62 -1.00 12.17
CA CYS A 224 3.36 0.27 12.31
C CYS A 224 4.20 0.38 13.60
N ALA A 225 4.03 -0.54 14.56
CA ALA A 225 4.87 -0.56 15.75
C ALA A 225 6.35 -0.77 15.39
N GLY A 226 7.23 -0.02 16.07
CA GLY A 226 8.67 -0.16 15.89
C GLY A 226 9.47 0.74 16.84
N ILE A 227 10.72 0.33 17.09
CA ILE A 227 11.72 1.08 17.86
C ILE A 227 13.00 1.24 17.04
N LEU A 228 13.80 2.24 17.42
CA LEU A 228 15.12 2.50 16.89
C LEU A 228 16.07 2.63 18.08
N GLU A 229 17.19 1.90 18.05
CA GLU A 229 18.29 2.04 18.99
C GLU A 229 19.58 2.22 18.19
N SER A 230 20.44 3.15 18.60
CA SER A 230 21.71 3.44 17.93
C SER A 230 22.77 2.40 18.32
N GLY A 231 23.59 1.96 17.36
CA GLY A 231 24.66 0.99 17.59
C GLY A 231 25.40 0.59 16.30
N SER A 232 26.64 0.14 16.48
CA SER A 232 27.52 -0.44 15.46
C SER A 232 27.78 -1.92 15.78
N ILE A 233 28.52 -2.61 14.91
CA ILE A 233 28.91 -4.01 15.17
C ILE A 233 29.78 -4.17 16.42
N GLU A 234 30.49 -3.11 16.82
CA GLU A 234 31.43 -3.12 17.94
C GLU A 234 30.74 -2.92 19.29
N ASN A 235 29.57 -2.28 19.32
CA ASN A 235 28.94 -1.81 20.57
C ASN A 235 27.45 -2.13 20.73
N THR A 236 26.80 -2.72 19.71
CA THR A 236 25.43 -3.20 19.85
C THR A 236 25.43 -4.45 20.73
N SER A 237 24.84 -4.38 21.92
CA SER A 237 24.71 -5.56 22.79
C SER A 237 23.67 -6.54 22.25
N LEU A 238 23.73 -7.81 22.67
CA LEU A 238 22.73 -8.82 22.27
C LEU A 238 21.34 -8.46 22.80
N GLU A 239 21.24 -7.89 24.00
CA GLU A 239 19.97 -7.45 24.58
C GLU A 239 19.35 -6.31 23.76
N GLN A 240 20.18 -5.40 23.26
CA GLN A 240 19.74 -4.34 22.34
C GLN A 240 19.27 -4.92 21.00
N PHE A 241 20.04 -5.85 20.43
CA PHE A 241 19.65 -6.55 19.21
C PHE A 241 18.29 -7.25 19.39
N ASP A 242 18.12 -7.98 20.50
CA ASP A 242 16.91 -8.72 20.84
C ASP A 242 15.71 -7.79 21.03
N ARG A 243 15.86 -6.66 21.74
CA ARG A 243 14.79 -5.66 21.86
C ARG A 243 14.33 -5.15 20.50
N VAL A 244 15.28 -4.77 19.63
CA VAL A 244 14.97 -4.26 18.29
C VAL A 244 14.28 -5.34 17.45
N PHE A 245 14.77 -6.57 17.44
CA PHE A 245 14.17 -7.65 16.66
C PHE A 245 12.82 -8.12 17.22
N ASN A 246 12.67 -8.19 18.54
CA ASN A 246 11.41 -8.58 19.17
C ASN A 246 10.29 -7.62 18.82
N VAL A 247 10.56 -6.30 18.85
CA VAL A 247 9.55 -5.30 18.48
C VAL A 247 9.40 -5.16 16.96
N ASN A 248 10.49 -5.05 16.20
CA ASN A 248 10.39 -4.70 14.77
C ASN A 248 10.09 -5.89 13.85
N VAL A 249 10.37 -7.12 14.28
CA VAL A 249 10.26 -8.32 13.43
C VAL A 249 9.34 -9.35 14.05
N ARG A 250 9.65 -9.83 15.27
CA ARG A 250 8.87 -10.91 15.92
C ARG A 250 7.42 -10.50 16.11
N SER A 251 7.16 -9.27 16.54
CA SER A 251 5.80 -8.76 16.72
C SER A 251 4.97 -8.76 15.42
N ILE A 252 5.58 -8.33 14.30
CA ILE A 252 4.96 -8.29 12.97
C ILE A 252 4.64 -9.71 12.51
N TYR A 253 5.61 -10.62 12.66
CA TYR A 253 5.42 -12.04 12.33
C TYR A 253 4.26 -12.63 13.12
N HIS A 254 4.28 -12.48 14.45
CA HIS A 254 3.30 -13.11 15.34
C HIS A 254 1.89 -12.54 15.12
N LEU A 255 1.74 -11.21 15.08
CA LEU A 255 0.45 -10.58 14.84
C LEU A 255 -0.12 -10.94 13.45
N THR A 256 0.74 -10.96 12.43
CA THR A 256 0.34 -11.39 11.08
C THR A 256 -0.12 -12.84 11.09
N MET A 257 0.65 -13.75 11.67
CA MET A 257 0.33 -15.18 11.76
C MET A 257 -1.06 -15.40 12.37
N LEU A 258 -1.37 -14.71 13.47
CA LEU A 258 -2.67 -14.80 14.11
C LEU A 258 -3.79 -14.18 13.26
N ALA A 259 -3.52 -13.09 12.55
CA ALA A 259 -4.50 -12.37 11.74
C ALA A 259 -4.86 -13.07 10.41
N VAL A 260 -3.99 -13.93 9.88
CA VAL A 260 -4.14 -14.57 8.55
C VAL A 260 -5.52 -15.21 8.34
N PRO A 261 -6.09 -16.03 9.24
CA PRO A 261 -7.40 -16.64 9.03
C PRO A 261 -8.51 -15.60 8.81
N HIS A 262 -8.48 -14.49 9.54
CA HIS A 262 -9.48 -13.42 9.45
C HIS A 262 -9.30 -12.56 8.19
N LEU A 263 -8.06 -12.33 7.79
CA LEU A 263 -7.75 -11.63 6.53
C LEU A 263 -8.16 -12.46 5.31
N ILE A 264 -7.96 -13.78 5.33
CA ILE A 264 -8.42 -14.68 4.26
C ILE A 264 -9.94 -14.62 4.15
N ALA A 265 -10.66 -14.70 5.27
CA ALA A 265 -12.12 -14.67 5.29
C ALA A 265 -12.70 -13.39 4.65
N THR A 266 -11.96 -12.28 4.72
CA THR A 266 -12.41 -11.00 4.17
C THR A 266 -11.76 -10.62 2.83
N LYS A 267 -10.84 -11.45 2.31
CA LYS A 267 -9.94 -11.08 1.20
C LYS A 267 -9.25 -9.74 1.46
N GLY A 268 -8.75 -9.60 2.69
CA GLY A 268 -8.18 -8.39 3.25
C GLY A 268 -6.78 -8.09 2.73
N ASN A 269 -6.08 -7.22 3.45
CA ASN A 269 -4.68 -6.91 3.14
C ASN A 269 -3.87 -6.51 4.38
N ILE A 270 -2.54 -6.54 4.20
CA ILE A 270 -1.55 -6.17 5.20
C ILE A 270 -0.69 -5.05 4.64
N VAL A 271 -0.45 -4.00 5.44
CA VAL A 271 0.52 -2.95 5.15
C VAL A 271 1.56 -2.88 6.27
N ASN A 272 2.80 -3.21 5.95
CA ASN A 272 3.93 -3.15 6.88
C ASN A 272 4.64 -1.79 6.77
N VAL A 273 4.90 -1.14 7.91
CA VAL A 273 5.72 0.08 7.94
C VAL A 273 7.17 -0.30 8.20
N SER A 274 7.93 -0.37 7.10
CA SER A 274 9.36 -0.64 7.11
C SER A 274 10.14 0.65 7.31
N SER A 275 11.18 0.91 6.51
CA SER A 275 11.99 2.13 6.51
C SER A 275 12.83 2.17 5.24
N VAL A 276 13.30 3.36 4.84
CA VAL A 276 14.42 3.49 3.91
C VAL A 276 15.65 2.68 4.36
N ASN A 277 15.81 2.47 5.68
CA ASN A 277 16.85 1.61 6.26
C ASN A 277 16.71 0.12 5.92
N GLY A 278 15.53 -0.32 5.44
CA GLY A 278 15.33 -1.67 4.91
C GLY A 278 15.85 -1.83 3.47
N MET A 279 15.84 -0.73 2.71
CA MET A 279 16.28 -0.68 1.31
C MET A 279 17.77 -0.36 1.16
N ARG A 280 18.33 0.43 2.07
CA ARG A 280 19.75 0.81 2.09
C ARG A 280 20.24 0.96 3.52
N SER A 281 21.53 0.76 3.73
CA SER A 281 22.14 0.85 5.06
C SER A 281 22.56 2.28 5.42
N PHE A 282 22.52 2.55 6.73
CA PHE A 282 23.05 3.77 7.35
C PHE A 282 23.92 3.40 8.55
N PRO A 283 25.08 4.07 8.76
CA PRO A 283 25.94 3.80 9.90
C PRO A 283 25.26 4.16 11.22
N GLY A 284 25.67 3.50 12.31
CA GLY A 284 25.23 3.82 13.67
C GLY A 284 23.84 3.31 14.07
N VAL A 285 23.17 2.52 13.22
CA VAL A 285 21.84 1.94 13.50
C VAL A 285 21.77 0.48 13.00
N LEU A 286 22.79 -0.33 13.31
CA LEU A 286 23.01 -1.66 12.75
C LEU A 286 21.79 -2.61 12.92
N ALA A 287 21.37 -2.85 14.15
CA ALA A 287 20.23 -3.75 14.43
C ALA A 287 18.93 -3.26 13.78
N TYR A 288 18.73 -1.93 13.74
CA TYR A 288 17.56 -1.33 13.11
C TYR A 288 17.54 -1.57 11.59
N ASN A 289 18.65 -1.35 10.89
CA ASN A 289 18.77 -1.63 9.45
C ASN A 289 18.39 -3.09 9.15
N MET A 290 19.03 -4.04 9.85
CA MET A 290 18.74 -5.46 9.66
C MET A 290 17.27 -5.79 9.93
N SER A 291 16.70 -5.25 11.01
CA SER A 291 15.29 -5.48 11.34
C SER A 291 14.35 -4.99 10.24
N LYS A 292 14.62 -3.82 9.62
CA LYS A 292 13.78 -3.27 8.55
C LYS A 292 13.99 -3.98 7.21
N SER A 293 15.21 -4.45 6.91
CA SER A 293 15.43 -5.35 5.77
C SER A 293 14.70 -6.69 5.94
N ALA A 294 14.63 -7.21 7.17
CA ALA A 294 13.84 -8.40 7.46
C ALA A 294 12.34 -8.17 7.24
N VAL A 295 11.80 -6.99 7.59
CA VAL A 295 10.40 -6.62 7.30
C VAL A 295 10.13 -6.52 5.80
N ASP A 296 11.05 -5.96 5.02
CA ASP A 296 10.92 -5.90 3.56
C ASP A 296 10.89 -7.30 2.95
N GLN A 297 11.78 -8.20 3.41
CA GLN A 297 11.79 -9.59 2.95
C GLN A 297 10.53 -10.35 3.41
N PHE A 298 10.10 -10.17 4.66
CA PHE A 298 8.87 -10.74 5.20
C PHE A 298 7.66 -10.34 4.34
N THR A 299 7.57 -9.05 3.97
CA THR A 299 6.51 -8.54 3.10
C THR A 299 6.44 -9.30 1.78
N ARG A 300 7.59 -9.50 1.11
CA ARG A 300 7.65 -10.25 -0.16
C ARG A 300 7.28 -11.73 0.01
N CYS A 301 7.81 -12.40 1.04
CA CYS A 301 7.52 -13.81 1.28
C CYS A 301 6.03 -14.04 1.55
N VAL A 302 5.47 -13.29 2.51
CA VAL A 302 4.05 -13.46 2.91
C VAL A 302 3.11 -13.05 1.79
N ALA A 303 3.45 -12.06 0.97
CA ALA A 303 2.68 -11.72 -0.22
C ALA A 303 2.50 -12.92 -1.16
N LEU A 304 3.56 -13.70 -1.40
CA LEU A 304 3.49 -14.87 -2.29
C LEU A 304 2.66 -16.01 -1.68
N GLU A 305 2.74 -16.21 -0.36
CA GLU A 305 1.96 -17.23 0.34
C GLU A 305 0.46 -16.90 0.42
N LEU A 306 0.13 -15.61 0.52
CA LEU A 306 -1.24 -15.14 0.73
C LEU A 306 -1.95 -14.71 -0.56
N ALA A 307 -1.23 -14.43 -1.65
CA ALA A 307 -1.83 -14.04 -2.93
C ALA A 307 -2.81 -15.07 -3.51
N PRO A 308 -2.55 -16.40 -3.51
CA PRO A 308 -3.53 -17.40 -3.95
C PRO A 308 -4.82 -17.39 -3.12
N LYS A 309 -4.77 -16.85 -1.89
CA LYS A 309 -5.88 -16.70 -0.97
C LYS A 309 -6.55 -15.32 -1.06
N GLN A 310 -6.22 -14.53 -2.08
CA GLN A 310 -6.74 -13.19 -2.34
C GLN A 310 -6.45 -12.18 -1.21
N VAL A 311 -5.34 -12.36 -0.49
CA VAL A 311 -4.88 -11.40 0.52
C VAL A 311 -3.61 -10.72 0.02
N ARG A 312 -3.64 -9.39 -0.05
CA ARG A 312 -2.49 -8.58 -0.51
C ARG A 312 -1.59 -8.23 0.67
N VAL A 313 -0.29 -8.18 0.44
CA VAL A 313 0.69 -7.79 1.48
C VAL A 313 1.68 -6.84 0.86
N ASN A 314 1.76 -5.62 1.39
CA ASN A 314 2.68 -4.59 0.91
C ASN A 314 3.38 -3.91 2.08
N GLY A 315 4.43 -3.16 1.76
CA GLY A 315 5.18 -2.35 2.69
C GLY A 315 5.29 -0.91 2.21
N VAL A 316 5.39 0.00 3.16
CA VAL A 316 5.89 1.37 2.93
C VAL A 316 7.26 1.51 3.56
N ASN A 317 8.14 2.28 2.93
CA ASN A 317 9.50 2.52 3.37
C ASN A 317 9.69 4.03 3.58
N PRO A 318 9.33 4.56 4.77
CA PRO A 318 9.47 5.98 5.06
C PRO A 318 10.93 6.43 5.09
N GLY A 319 11.16 7.66 4.66
CA GLY A 319 12.41 8.38 4.87
C GLY A 319 12.52 8.91 6.30
N VAL A 320 13.20 10.05 6.47
CA VAL A 320 13.08 10.78 7.74
C VAL A 320 11.71 11.43 7.79
N THR A 321 10.90 10.99 8.75
CA THR A 321 9.56 11.52 9.00
C THR A 321 9.51 12.15 10.38
N ILE A 322 8.90 13.33 10.49
CA ILE A 322 8.75 14.04 11.76
C ILE A 322 7.86 13.22 12.71
N THR A 323 8.52 12.52 13.64
CA THR A 323 7.93 11.66 14.66
C THR A 323 8.87 11.58 15.87
N ASP A 324 8.38 11.08 16.99
CA ASP A 324 9.20 10.85 18.18
C ASP A 324 10.08 9.59 18.12
N LEU A 325 10.23 8.94 16.96
CA LEU A 325 11.06 7.73 16.85
C LEU A 325 12.53 8.02 17.19
N HIS A 326 13.11 9.09 16.64
CA HIS A 326 14.51 9.46 16.88
C HIS A 326 14.73 9.97 18.31
N ARG A 327 13.79 10.78 18.84
CA ARG A 327 13.81 11.22 20.25
C ARG A 327 13.78 10.04 21.21
N ARG A 328 12.87 9.08 21.01
CA ARG A 328 12.78 7.85 21.82
C ARG A 328 13.99 6.93 21.65
N GLY A 329 14.71 7.04 20.54
CA GLY A 329 15.98 6.35 20.31
C GLY A 329 17.19 7.01 21.00
N GLY A 330 16.98 8.05 21.81
CA GLY A 330 18.01 8.70 22.63
C GLY A 330 18.60 9.97 22.02
N MET A 331 18.02 10.50 20.94
CA MET A 331 18.46 11.77 20.35
C MET A 331 17.91 12.96 21.16
N ASP A 332 18.82 13.79 21.70
CA ASP A 332 18.45 15.06 22.34
C ASP A 332 17.89 16.08 21.32
N GLU A 333 17.22 17.13 21.81
CA GLU A 333 16.52 18.07 20.94
C GLU A 333 17.48 18.87 20.03
N GLU A 334 18.67 19.22 20.51
CA GLU A 334 19.65 19.94 19.69
C GLU A 334 20.13 19.09 18.50
N LYS A 335 20.49 17.82 18.77
CA LYS A 335 20.85 16.86 17.72
C LYS A 335 19.67 16.58 16.81
N TYR A 336 18.45 16.52 17.34
CA TYR A 336 17.25 16.32 16.54
C TYR A 336 17.00 17.46 15.56
N GLN A 337 17.13 18.71 15.98
CA GLN A 337 17.00 19.86 15.08
C GLN A 337 18.09 19.87 14.01
N LYS A 338 19.35 19.59 14.38
CA LYS A 338 20.46 19.45 13.42
C LYS A 338 20.21 18.30 12.43
N PHE A 339 19.65 17.19 12.90
CA PHE A 339 19.31 16.04 12.07
C PHE A 339 18.18 16.38 11.06
N LEU A 340 17.14 17.09 11.50
CA LEU A 340 16.08 17.56 10.61
C LEU A 340 16.60 18.58 9.59
N GLU A 341 17.49 19.49 9.99
CA GLU A 341 18.11 20.42 9.05
C GLU A 341 18.99 19.69 8.02
N HIS A 342 19.74 18.67 8.45
CA HIS A 342 20.53 17.84 7.57
C HIS A 342 19.68 17.06 6.54
N CYS A 343 18.38 16.86 6.80
CA CYS A 343 17.47 16.25 5.84
C CYS A 343 17.38 17.02 4.51
N ARG A 344 17.63 18.33 4.53
CA ARG A 344 17.71 19.17 3.32
C ARG A 344 18.74 18.66 2.30
N ASN A 345 19.81 18.03 2.78
CA ASN A 345 20.90 17.55 1.95
C ASN A 345 20.84 16.05 1.66
N THR A 346 20.03 15.29 2.41
CA THR A 346 19.94 13.83 2.29
C THR A 346 18.66 13.33 1.62
N HIS A 347 17.65 14.19 1.46
CA HIS A 347 16.43 13.90 0.70
C HIS A 347 16.44 14.72 -0.59
N ALA A 348 16.07 14.11 -1.71
CA ALA A 348 16.02 14.79 -3.01
C ALA A 348 15.00 15.96 -3.00
N LEU A 349 13.89 15.81 -2.27
CA LEU A 349 12.90 16.87 -2.06
C LEU A 349 13.32 17.94 -1.04
N GLY A 350 14.51 17.83 -0.44
CA GLY A 350 15.09 18.87 0.40
C GLY A 350 14.41 19.10 1.75
N ARG A 351 13.62 18.14 2.25
CA ARG A 351 12.96 18.22 3.57
C ARG A 351 12.66 16.84 4.18
N PRO A 352 12.46 16.75 5.50
CA PRO A 352 11.80 15.58 6.08
C PRO A 352 10.34 15.49 5.62
N GLY A 353 9.77 14.29 5.72
CA GLY A 353 8.35 14.02 5.46
C GLY A 353 7.48 14.21 6.71
N GLU A 354 6.18 14.38 6.49
CA GLU A 354 5.17 14.36 7.57
C GLU A 354 4.53 12.98 7.72
N ALA A 355 4.06 12.65 8.92
CA ALA A 355 3.42 11.37 9.21
C ALA A 355 2.19 11.12 8.32
N GLU A 356 1.45 12.17 7.99
CA GLU A 356 0.29 12.16 7.12
C GLU A 356 0.64 11.78 5.66
N GLU A 357 1.85 12.10 5.19
CA GLU A 357 2.29 11.70 3.85
C GLU A 357 2.45 10.19 3.74
N VAL A 358 3.01 9.57 4.79
CA VAL A 358 3.11 8.11 4.90
C VAL A 358 1.74 7.48 5.09
N ALA A 359 0.89 8.07 5.94
CA ALA A 359 -0.48 7.58 6.16
C ALA A 359 -1.30 7.51 4.87
N ARG A 360 -1.15 8.49 3.96
CA ARG A 360 -1.81 8.47 2.65
C ARG A 360 -1.36 7.31 1.77
N ALA A 361 -0.06 6.98 1.77
CA ALA A 361 0.44 5.80 1.05
C ALA A 361 -0.09 4.49 1.66
N ILE A 362 -0.17 4.41 2.99
CA ILE A 362 -0.78 3.27 3.69
C ILE A 362 -2.25 3.12 3.32
N ALA A 363 -3.02 4.22 3.29
CA ALA A 363 -4.43 4.20 2.91
C ALA A 363 -4.63 3.74 1.46
N PHE A 364 -3.80 4.23 0.52
CA PHE A 364 -3.81 3.76 -0.86
C PHE A 364 -3.59 2.25 -0.95
N LEU A 365 -2.51 1.74 -0.33
CA LEU A 365 -2.18 0.31 -0.35
C LEU A 365 -3.26 -0.56 0.33
N ALA A 366 -3.93 0.00 1.34
CA ALA A 366 -5.00 -0.67 2.07
C ALA A 366 -6.34 -0.71 1.31
N SER A 367 -6.53 0.16 0.31
CA SER A 367 -7.77 0.30 -0.46
C SER A 367 -7.85 -0.61 -1.68
N GLU A 368 -9.01 -0.60 -2.34
CA GLU A 368 -9.22 -1.31 -3.62
C GLU A 368 -8.46 -0.67 -4.79
N ASP A 369 -8.01 0.58 -4.65
CA ASP A 369 -7.19 1.26 -5.66
C ASP A 369 -5.83 0.56 -5.87
N ALA A 370 -5.39 -0.21 -4.88
CA ALA A 370 -4.19 -1.06 -4.92
C ALA A 370 -4.51 -2.55 -5.21
N SER A 371 -5.66 -2.84 -5.81
CA SER A 371 -6.16 -4.22 -6.05
C SER A 371 -5.19 -5.14 -6.81
N PHE A 372 -4.29 -4.59 -7.63
CA PHE A 372 -3.27 -5.34 -8.36
C PHE A 372 -1.84 -5.17 -7.82
N ILE A 373 -1.69 -4.68 -6.59
CA ILE A 373 -0.39 -4.46 -5.93
C ILE A 373 -0.25 -5.41 -4.73
N THR A 374 0.72 -6.32 -4.80
CA THR A 374 1.14 -7.18 -3.68
C THR A 374 2.64 -7.45 -3.78
N GLY A 375 3.31 -7.63 -2.64
CA GLY A 375 4.76 -7.84 -2.53
C GLY A 375 5.61 -6.57 -2.72
N ALA A 376 4.99 -5.39 -2.81
CA ALA A 376 5.71 -4.14 -3.04
C ALA A 376 6.26 -3.55 -1.73
N SER A 377 7.46 -2.95 -1.80
CA SER A 377 8.04 -2.08 -0.78
C SER A 377 8.09 -0.65 -1.36
N VAL A 378 7.13 0.20 -1.00
CA VAL A 378 6.92 1.51 -1.62
C VAL A 378 7.69 2.59 -0.84
N PRO A 379 8.69 3.26 -1.45
CA PRO A 379 9.42 4.34 -0.79
C PRO A 379 8.53 5.57 -0.61
N VAL A 380 8.46 6.08 0.62
CA VAL A 380 7.80 7.35 0.96
C VAL A 380 8.81 8.23 1.69
N ASP A 381 9.83 8.66 0.96
CA ASP A 381 11.08 9.10 1.55
C ASP A 381 11.70 10.33 0.89
N GLY A 382 10.91 11.08 0.10
CA GLY A 382 11.39 12.26 -0.61
C GLY A 382 12.61 12.00 -1.51
N GLY A 383 12.77 10.76 -2.01
CA GLY A 383 13.87 10.34 -2.87
C GLY A 383 15.14 9.93 -2.13
N ARG A 384 15.13 9.82 -0.80
CA ARG A 384 16.32 9.47 0.00
C ARG A 384 16.96 8.13 -0.41
N HIS A 385 16.18 7.11 -0.75
CA HIS A 385 16.68 5.82 -1.22
C HIS A 385 17.43 5.93 -2.55
N ALA A 386 17.01 6.85 -3.43
CA ALA A 386 17.57 7.04 -4.76
C ALA A 386 18.83 7.93 -4.78
N MET A 387 19.06 8.71 -3.72
CA MET A 387 20.26 9.55 -3.61
C MET A 387 21.53 8.69 -3.50
N CYS A 388 22.62 9.08 -4.17
CA CYS A 388 23.92 8.46 -3.92
C CYS A 388 24.31 8.61 -2.43
N PRO A 389 24.94 7.58 -1.81
CA PRO A 389 25.67 7.79 -0.57
C PRO A 389 26.69 8.92 -0.81
N ARG A 390 26.57 10.03 -0.09
CA ARG A 390 27.54 11.13 -0.14
C ARG A 390 28.50 11.02 1.02
#